data_AF-A0A7Z7PN50-F1
#
_entry.id   AF-A0A7Z7PN50-F1
#
_cell.length_a   1.000
_cell.length_b   1.000
_cell.length_c   1.000
_cell.angle_alpha   90.00
_cell.angle_beta   90.00
_cell.angle_gamma   90.00
#
_symmetry.space_group_name_H-M   'P 1'
#
loop_
_entity.id
_entity.type
_entity.pdbx_description
1 polymer ?
#
loop_
_entity_poly.entity_id
_entity_poly.type
_entity_poly.pdbx_seq_one_letter_code
_entity_poly.pdbx_strand_id
1 'polypeptide(L)'
;MSKRIKLISLLTAAIIILVLGGCVLPRFMHNTLIERMIAAAREYLAQNHPEFNLKLFAVYASTDEDPEPFEKADDLAYWRLIFSDFDLSKIVEAIYKDGSWTSKVVDDIWYEDAVLVDPLYIIFDIQDAINIIHNRNPLLKYLGVYFHLPLDPNFKHPQYKFKIEDGGFVIFNSVTGEFEFSDY
;
A
#
# COMPACT_ATOMS: atom_id res chain seq x y z
N MET A 1 2.00 47.59 -27.91
CA MET A 1 1.14 46.86 -26.95
C MET A 1 1.12 47.58 -25.61
N SER A 2 -0.07 47.96 -25.15
CA SER A 2 -0.30 48.74 -23.92
C SER A 2 0.18 48.02 -22.67
N LYS A 3 0.76 48.74 -21.69
CA LYS A 3 1.21 48.21 -20.38
C LYS A 3 0.10 47.39 -19.68
N ARG A 4 -1.17 47.71 -19.93
CA ARG A 4 -2.33 46.97 -19.40
C ARG A 4 -2.44 45.55 -19.94
N ILE A 5 -2.11 45.32 -21.22
CA ILE A 5 -2.17 43.99 -21.85
C ILE A 5 -1.10 43.08 -21.25
N LYS A 6 0.12 43.60 -21.02
CA LYS A 6 1.20 42.84 -20.37
C LYS A 6 0.85 42.45 -18.93
N LEU A 7 0.21 43.34 -18.17
CA LEU A 7 -0.18 43.06 -16.78
C LEU A 7 -1.28 41.98 -16.70
N ILE A 8 -2.26 42.05 -17.60
CA ILE A 8 -3.33 41.04 -17.68
C ILE A 8 -2.74 39.68 -18.04
N SER A 9 -1.88 39.61 -19.06
CA SER A 9 -1.23 38.35 -19.44
C SER A 9 -0.37 37.76 -18.31
N LEU A 10 0.30 38.60 -17.52
CA LEU A 10 1.10 38.15 -16.37
C LEU A 10 0.22 37.59 -15.24
N LEU A 11 -0.90 38.26 -14.94
CA LEU A 11 -1.88 37.81 -13.95
C LEU A 11 -2.56 36.51 -14.39
N THR A 12 -2.94 36.38 -15.65
CA THR A 12 -3.52 35.15 -16.18
C THR A 12 -2.52 33.99 -16.14
N ALA A 13 -1.26 34.23 -16.49
CA ALA A 13 -0.21 33.22 -16.37
C ALA A 13 0.03 32.80 -14.91
N ALA A 14 0.04 33.75 -13.96
CA ALA A 14 0.19 33.46 -12.54
C ALA A 14 -0.99 32.64 -11.99
N ILE A 15 -2.23 32.94 -12.40
CA ILE A 15 -3.42 32.17 -12.03
C ILE A 15 -3.36 30.77 -12.64
N ILE A 16 -2.94 30.62 -13.90
CA ILE A 16 -2.77 29.30 -14.53
C ILE A 16 -1.70 28.48 -13.81
N ILE A 17 -0.58 29.10 -13.41
CA ILE A 17 0.48 28.43 -12.62
C ILE A 17 -0.03 28.06 -11.22
N LEU A 18 -0.84 28.89 -10.59
CA LEU A 18 -1.46 28.59 -9.28
C LEU A 18 -2.55 27.54 -9.37
N VAL A 19 -3.31 27.47 -10.48
CA VAL A 19 -4.34 26.45 -10.70
C VAL A 19 -3.71 25.12 -11.11
N LEU A 20 -2.70 25.13 -12.00
CA LEU A 20 -1.95 23.92 -12.36
C LEU A 20 -1.05 23.45 -11.21
N GLY A 21 -0.43 24.37 -10.47
CA GLY A 21 0.32 24.08 -9.24
C GLY A 21 -0.60 23.69 -8.08
N GLY A 22 -1.84 24.18 -8.05
CA GLY A 22 -2.89 23.77 -7.10
C GLY A 22 -3.52 22.42 -7.47
N CYS A 23 -3.46 21.99 -8.73
CA CYS A 23 -3.73 20.62 -9.15
C CYS A 23 -2.57 19.67 -8.82
N VAL A 24 -1.38 20.20 -8.53
CA VAL A 24 -0.31 19.49 -7.82
C VAL A 24 -0.44 19.85 -6.34
N LEU A 25 -1.58 19.52 -5.73
CA LEU A 25 -1.63 19.43 -4.29
C LEU A 25 -0.48 18.51 -3.88
N PRO A 26 0.49 18.98 -3.09
CA PRO A 26 1.55 18.13 -2.61
C PRO A 26 0.87 17.04 -1.80
N ARG A 27 1.02 15.79 -2.23
CA ARG A 27 0.52 14.59 -1.57
C ARG A 27 1.14 14.35 -0.17
N PHE A 28 1.75 15.37 0.41
CA PHE A 28 2.47 15.34 1.69
C PHE A 28 1.56 15.53 2.91
N MET A 29 0.22 15.49 2.78
CA MET A 29 -0.68 15.72 3.93
C MET A 29 -1.41 14.48 4.46
N HIS A 30 -1.48 13.37 3.72
CA HIS A 30 -2.18 12.16 4.18
C HIS A 30 -1.42 10.89 3.82
N ASN A 31 -1.08 10.10 4.84
CA ASN A 31 -0.59 8.73 4.68
C ASN A 31 -1.72 7.86 4.12
N THR A 32 -1.42 7.03 3.13
CA THR A 32 -2.30 5.99 2.57
C THR A 32 -2.73 5.00 3.66
N LEU A 33 -3.81 4.24 3.42
CA LEU A 33 -4.29 3.24 4.37
C LEU A 33 -3.19 2.26 4.78
N ILE A 34 -2.44 1.74 3.80
CA ILE A 34 -1.34 0.81 4.04
C ILE A 34 -0.23 1.43 4.90
N GLU A 35 0.16 2.69 4.63
CA GLU A 35 1.17 3.40 5.42
C GLU A 35 0.72 3.61 6.87
N ARG A 36 -0.56 3.93 7.09
CA ARG A 36 -1.13 4.06 8.44
C ARG A 36 -1.10 2.73 9.20
N MET A 37 -1.47 1.63 8.54
CA MET A 37 -1.46 0.29 9.16
C MET A 37 -0.04 -0.18 9.49
N ILE A 38 0.93 0.08 8.62
CA ILE A 38 2.35 -0.23 8.87
C ILE A 38 2.87 0.59 10.06
N ALA A 39 2.59 1.90 10.11
CA ALA A 39 3.02 2.75 11.22
C ALA A 39 2.44 2.29 12.57
N ALA A 40 1.14 2.00 12.61
CA ALA A 40 0.48 1.50 13.83
C ALA A 40 1.05 0.14 14.29
N ALA A 41 1.32 -0.78 13.36
CA ALA A 41 1.96 -2.06 13.70
C ALA A 41 3.37 -1.86 14.27
N ARG A 42 4.16 -0.95 13.69
CA ARG A 42 5.51 -0.64 14.19
C ARG A 42 5.47 -0.07 15.61
N GLU A 43 4.57 0.85 15.89
CA GLU A 43 4.39 1.40 17.24
C GLU A 43 4.00 0.32 18.24
N TYR A 44 3.04 -0.54 17.87
CA TYR A 44 2.62 -1.66 18.69
C TYR A 44 3.77 -2.64 18.97
N LEU A 45 4.53 -3.01 17.94
CA LEU A 45 5.65 -3.94 18.09
C LEU A 45 6.81 -3.36 18.89
N ALA A 46 7.13 -2.07 18.73
CA ALA A 46 8.17 -1.42 19.52
C ALA A 46 7.85 -1.40 21.03
N GLN A 47 6.56 -1.43 21.40
CA GLN A 47 6.12 -1.50 22.80
C GLN A 47 6.15 -2.93 23.36
N ASN A 48 5.84 -3.93 22.53
CA ASN A 48 5.62 -5.32 22.97
C ASN A 48 6.83 -6.25 22.73
N HIS A 49 7.70 -5.92 21.77
CA HIS A 49 8.90 -6.66 21.42
C HIS A 49 10.11 -5.71 21.18
N PRO A 50 10.46 -4.85 22.16
CA PRO A 50 11.54 -3.86 22.02
C PRO A 50 12.94 -4.49 21.82
N GLU A 51 13.09 -5.79 22.11
CA GLU A 51 14.33 -6.54 21.96
C GLU A 51 14.68 -6.88 20.51
N PHE A 52 13.73 -6.79 19.57
CA PHE A 52 13.92 -7.16 18.18
C PHE A 52 14.08 -5.94 17.27
N ASN A 53 14.98 -6.04 16.30
CA ASN A 53 15.18 -5.06 15.23
C ASN A 53 14.33 -5.41 14.00
N LEU A 54 13.03 -5.15 14.10
CA LEU A 54 12.03 -5.66 13.17
C LEU A 54 11.92 -4.86 11.86
N LYS A 55 12.06 -5.57 10.74
CA LYS A 55 11.92 -5.05 9.38
C LYS A 55 10.66 -5.61 8.73
N LEU A 56 9.83 -4.75 8.14
CA LEU A 56 8.60 -5.15 7.46
C LEU A 56 8.93 -6.02 6.23
N PHE A 57 8.20 -7.11 6.08
CA PHE A 57 8.37 -8.06 4.99
C PHE A 57 7.16 -8.12 4.07
N ALA A 58 5.99 -8.39 4.64
CA ALA A 58 4.75 -8.55 3.89
C ALA A 58 3.59 -7.95 4.66
N VAL A 59 2.60 -7.47 3.91
CA VAL A 59 1.31 -7.08 4.46
C VAL A 59 0.22 -7.81 3.71
N TYR A 60 -0.67 -8.44 4.48
CA TYR A 60 -1.89 -9.04 3.99
C TYR A 60 -3.09 -8.35 4.64
N ALA A 61 -4.12 -8.09 3.84
CA ALA A 61 -5.38 -7.54 4.32
C ALA A 61 -6.58 -8.19 3.64
N SER A 62 -7.67 -8.32 4.40
CA SER A 62 -8.91 -8.98 4.00
C SER A 62 -10.08 -8.51 4.86
N THR A 63 -11.29 -8.93 4.50
CA THR A 63 -12.51 -8.73 5.30
C THR A 63 -12.47 -9.46 6.63
N ASP A 64 -11.97 -10.70 6.64
CA ASP A 64 -11.70 -11.50 7.85
C ASP A 64 -10.52 -12.46 7.61
N GLU A 65 -10.20 -13.32 8.59
CA GLU A 65 -9.20 -14.39 8.50
C GLU A 65 -9.56 -15.40 7.40
N ASP A 66 -10.84 -15.74 7.28
CA ASP A 66 -11.43 -16.45 6.14
C ASP A 66 -12.05 -15.40 5.19
N PRO A 67 -11.40 -15.08 4.05
CA PRO A 67 -11.76 -13.87 3.31
C PRO A 67 -13.02 -14.02 2.46
N GLU A 68 -13.94 -13.07 2.60
CA GLU A 68 -15.10 -12.89 1.72
C GLU A 68 -14.87 -11.77 0.69
N PRO A 69 -15.59 -11.77 -0.45
CA PRO A 69 -15.52 -10.70 -1.44
C PRO A 69 -15.71 -9.30 -0.86
N PHE A 70 -14.88 -8.34 -1.27
CA PHE A 70 -14.98 -6.94 -0.84
C PHE A 70 -15.02 -5.95 -2.00
N GLU A 71 -15.60 -4.76 -1.74
CA GLU A 71 -15.80 -3.72 -2.75
C GLU A 71 -15.03 -2.43 -2.45
N LYS A 72 -14.72 -2.16 -1.18
CA LYS A 72 -14.04 -0.94 -0.73
C LYS A 72 -12.87 -1.27 0.17
N ALA A 73 -11.87 -0.39 0.18
CA ALA A 73 -10.72 -0.53 1.06
C ALA A 73 -11.11 -0.48 2.55
N ASP A 74 -12.19 0.23 2.88
CA ASP A 74 -12.73 0.33 4.25
C ASP A 74 -13.37 -0.98 4.74
N ASP A 75 -13.64 -1.94 3.85
CA ASP A 75 -14.16 -3.27 4.22
C ASP A 75 -13.06 -4.17 4.81
N LEU A 76 -11.78 -3.78 4.68
CA LEU A 76 -10.63 -4.55 5.17
C LEU A 76 -10.49 -4.42 6.69
N ALA A 77 -10.99 -5.42 7.42
CA ALA A 77 -10.96 -5.44 8.89
C ALA A 77 -9.87 -6.34 9.48
N TYR A 78 -9.36 -7.31 8.71
CA TYR A 78 -8.26 -8.19 9.12
C TYR A 78 -6.96 -7.77 8.44
N TRP A 79 -5.93 -7.54 9.24
CA TRP A 79 -4.59 -7.21 8.74
C TRP A 79 -3.55 -8.10 9.40
N ARG A 80 -2.69 -8.71 8.60
CA ARG A 80 -1.54 -9.49 9.05
C ARG A 80 -0.27 -8.88 8.46
N LEU A 81 0.54 -8.27 9.32
CA LEU A 81 1.81 -7.66 8.95
C LEU A 81 2.94 -8.51 9.50
N ILE A 82 3.84 -8.91 8.61
CA ILE A 82 4.92 -9.85 8.93
C ILE A 82 6.22 -9.06 8.98
N PHE A 83 6.90 -9.13 10.12
CA PHE A 83 8.19 -8.47 10.36
C PHE A 83 9.26 -9.51 10.67
N SER A 84 10.50 -9.23 10.31
CA SER A 84 11.65 -10.10 10.59
C SER A 84 12.78 -9.33 11.27
N ASP A 85 13.38 -9.97 12.27
CA ASP A 85 14.72 -9.68 12.76
C ASP A 85 15.68 -10.71 12.16
N PHE A 86 16.46 -10.28 11.18
CA PHE A 86 17.39 -11.15 10.46
C PHE A 86 18.60 -11.55 11.30
N ASP A 87 19.01 -10.71 12.25
CA ASP A 87 20.18 -10.97 13.07
C ASP A 87 19.87 -12.08 14.09
N LEU A 88 18.64 -12.08 14.60
CA LEU A 88 18.16 -13.05 15.58
C LEU A 88 17.37 -14.21 14.97
N SER A 89 17.16 -14.20 13.66
CA SER A 89 16.41 -15.23 12.95
C SER A 89 14.99 -15.41 13.52
N LYS A 90 14.31 -14.29 13.76
CA LYS A 90 12.96 -14.25 14.33
C LYS A 90 12.00 -13.56 13.39
N ILE A 91 10.79 -14.10 13.29
CA ILE A 91 9.65 -13.44 12.68
C ILE A 91 8.69 -13.01 13.78
N VAL A 92 8.13 -11.82 13.62
CA VAL A 92 7.01 -11.36 14.43
C VAL A 92 5.87 -10.99 13.50
N GLU A 93 4.75 -11.69 13.67
CA GLU A 93 3.50 -11.38 13.00
C GLU A 93 2.68 -10.45 13.89
N ALA A 94 2.35 -9.27 13.38
CA ALA A 94 1.39 -8.35 14.01
C ALA A 94 0.03 -8.50 13.31
N ILE A 95 -1.00 -8.79 14.09
CA ILE A 95 -2.35 -9.01 13.59
C ILE A 95 -3.27 -7.93 14.15
N TYR A 96 -3.97 -7.22 13.28
CA TYR A 96 -5.04 -6.31 13.65
C TYR A 96 -6.38 -6.91 13.27
N LYS A 97 -7.27 -7.04 14.25
CA LYS A 97 -8.64 -7.51 14.08
C LYS A 97 -9.53 -6.89 15.16
N ASP A 98 -10.76 -6.52 14.79
CA ASP A 98 -11.79 -6.00 15.70
C ASP A 98 -11.32 -4.81 16.56
N GLY A 99 -10.49 -3.93 15.99
CA GLY A 99 -9.98 -2.76 16.69
C GLY A 99 -8.78 -3.03 17.61
N SER A 100 -8.25 -4.25 17.63
CA SER A 100 -7.20 -4.68 18.55
C SER A 100 -5.98 -5.26 17.83
N TRP A 101 -4.80 -5.02 18.40
CA TRP A 101 -3.54 -5.59 17.94
C TRP A 101 -3.13 -6.79 18.81
N THR A 102 -2.69 -7.85 18.14
CA THR A 102 -2.02 -8.99 18.76
C THR A 102 -0.71 -9.27 18.03
N SER A 103 0.18 -10.05 18.65
CA SER A 103 1.40 -10.50 17.97
C SER A 103 1.78 -11.93 18.31
N LYS A 104 2.51 -12.56 17.39
CA LYS A 104 3.06 -13.90 17.51
C LYS A 104 4.51 -13.89 17.08
N VAL A 105 5.40 -14.39 17.93
CA VAL A 105 6.81 -14.62 17.60
C VAL A 105 6.97 -16.04 17.07
N VAL A 106 7.72 -16.18 15.97
CA VAL A 106 8.00 -17.46 15.32
C VAL A 106 9.51 -17.62 15.17
N ASP A 107 10.00 -18.79 15.59
CA ASP A 107 11.41 -19.18 15.51
C ASP A 107 11.71 -19.73 14.12
N ASP A 108 11.65 -18.85 13.11
CA ASP A 108 11.90 -19.20 11.72
C ASP A 108 12.41 -17.96 10.97
N ILE A 109 12.99 -18.18 9.78
CA ILE A 109 13.34 -17.12 8.85
C ILE A 109 12.57 -17.38 7.56
N TRP A 110 11.72 -16.44 7.19
CA TRP A 110 11.05 -16.52 5.91
C TRP A 110 12.04 -16.02 4.86
N TYR A 111 12.64 -16.97 4.14
CA TYR A 111 13.72 -16.71 3.19
C TYR A 111 13.26 -16.59 1.73
N GLU A 112 11.98 -16.80 1.46
CA GLU A 112 11.46 -16.65 0.11
C GLU A 112 11.14 -15.17 -0.11
N ASP A 113 12.05 -14.49 -0.81
CA ASP A 113 11.96 -13.10 -1.27
C ASP A 113 12.29 -12.01 -0.23
N ALA A 114 13.50 -11.93 0.33
CA ALA A 114 13.87 -10.88 1.30
C ALA A 114 14.81 -9.79 0.75
N VAL A 115 14.29 -8.60 0.45
CA VAL A 115 15.08 -7.39 0.23
C VAL A 115 14.46 -6.20 0.95
N LEU A 116 15.32 -5.61 1.77
CA LEU A 116 15.15 -4.40 2.57
C LEU A 116 15.13 -3.13 1.71
N VAL A 117 14.04 -2.35 1.75
CA VAL A 117 14.11 -0.88 1.63
C VAL A 117 12.87 -0.22 2.27
N ASP A 118 13.10 0.74 3.19
CA ASP A 118 12.25 1.94 3.36
C ASP A 118 13.04 3.08 2.67
N PRO A 119 12.44 3.95 1.85
CA PRO A 119 11.14 4.54 2.06
C PRO A 119 10.11 4.14 0.98
N LEU A 120 8.93 3.79 1.45
CA LEU A 120 7.73 3.60 0.64
C LEU A 120 7.35 4.87 -0.12
N TYR A 121 7.11 4.73 -1.42
CA TYR A 121 6.48 5.76 -2.24
C TYR A 121 5.24 5.16 -2.89
N ILE A 122 4.06 5.53 -2.39
CA ILE A 122 2.78 5.05 -2.87
C ILE A 122 1.99 6.22 -3.47
N ILE A 123 1.68 6.12 -4.76
CA ILE A 123 0.88 7.09 -5.52
C ILE A 123 -0.58 6.63 -5.69
N PHE A 124 -0.91 5.39 -5.42
CA PHE A 124 -2.30 4.94 -5.50
C PHE A 124 -2.60 4.17 -4.23
N ASP A 125 -3.60 4.62 -3.47
CA ASP A 125 -4.05 3.85 -2.31
C ASP A 125 -4.86 2.64 -2.79
N ILE A 126 -5.19 1.73 -1.88
CA ILE A 126 -5.96 0.51 -2.18
C ILE A 126 -7.30 0.88 -2.85
N GLN A 127 -7.97 1.92 -2.37
CA GLN A 127 -9.24 2.37 -2.96
C GLN A 127 -9.08 2.89 -4.40
N ASP A 128 -7.98 3.59 -4.70
CA ASP A 128 -7.72 4.08 -6.06
C ASP A 128 -7.47 2.91 -7.00
N ALA A 129 -6.70 1.91 -6.55
CA ALA A 129 -6.45 0.69 -7.30
C ALA A 129 -7.75 -0.05 -7.62
N ILE A 130 -8.62 -0.24 -6.62
CA ILE A 130 -9.95 -0.85 -6.79
C ILE A 130 -10.77 -0.08 -7.82
N ASN A 131 -10.83 1.25 -7.71
CA ASN A 131 -11.60 2.09 -8.64
C ASN A 131 -11.08 1.97 -10.08
N ILE A 132 -9.75 1.97 -10.27
CA ILE A 132 -9.13 1.84 -11.59
C ILE A 132 -9.42 0.46 -12.20
N ILE A 133 -9.28 -0.61 -11.42
CA ILE A 133 -9.56 -1.97 -11.89
C ILE A 133 -11.05 -2.13 -12.19
N HIS A 134 -11.93 -1.68 -11.30
CA HIS A 134 -13.39 -1.76 -11.46
C HIS A 134 -13.88 -1.02 -12.71
N ASN A 135 -13.29 0.14 -13.03
CA ASN A 135 -13.60 0.86 -14.28
C ASN A 135 -13.28 0.05 -15.55
N ARG A 136 -12.32 -0.90 -15.49
CA ARG A 136 -11.97 -1.76 -16.63
C ARG A 136 -12.69 -3.11 -16.57
N ASN A 137 -12.92 -3.65 -15.38
CA ASN A 137 -13.61 -4.91 -15.17
C ASN A 137 -14.55 -4.81 -13.94
N PRO A 138 -15.81 -4.36 -14.14
CA PRO A 138 -16.72 -4.07 -13.04
C PRO A 138 -17.29 -5.31 -12.34
N LEU A 139 -17.13 -6.49 -12.94
CA LEU A 139 -17.63 -7.76 -12.39
C LEU A 139 -16.60 -8.46 -11.51
N LEU A 140 -15.36 -7.97 -11.48
CA LEU A 140 -14.28 -8.59 -10.74
C LEU A 140 -14.48 -8.41 -9.24
N LYS A 141 -14.40 -9.53 -8.51
CA LYS A 141 -14.48 -9.55 -7.05
C LYS A 141 -13.16 -9.94 -6.41
N TYR A 142 -12.79 -9.25 -5.35
CA TYR A 142 -11.53 -9.45 -4.64
C TYR A 142 -11.77 -10.17 -3.31
N LEU A 143 -10.93 -11.13 -2.98
CA LEU A 143 -10.98 -11.86 -1.70
C LEU A 143 -9.98 -11.30 -0.69
N GLY A 144 -8.83 -10.84 -1.14
CA GLY A 144 -7.83 -10.22 -0.26
C GLY A 144 -6.80 -9.45 -1.05
N VAL A 145 -6.02 -8.64 -0.36
CA VAL A 145 -4.94 -7.85 -0.95
C VAL A 145 -3.64 -8.13 -0.23
N TYR A 146 -2.62 -8.46 -1.01
CA TYR A 146 -1.25 -8.52 -0.55
C TYR A 146 -0.55 -7.26 -1.00
N PHE A 147 0.18 -6.62 -0.09
CA PHE A 147 1.10 -5.57 -0.44
C PHE A 147 2.52 -6.08 -0.23
N HIS A 148 3.32 -6.01 -1.29
CA HIS A 148 4.72 -6.38 -1.25
C HIS A 148 5.59 -5.25 -1.78
N LEU A 149 6.73 -5.09 -1.12
CA LEU A 149 7.84 -4.28 -1.61
C LEU A 149 8.61 -5.10 -2.68
N PRO A 150 9.36 -4.47 -3.59
CA PRO A 150 10.08 -5.19 -4.63
C PRO A 150 11.19 -6.06 -4.03
N LEU A 151 11.22 -7.32 -4.46
CA LEU A 151 12.16 -8.36 -4.06
C LEU A 151 12.92 -8.89 -5.28
N ASP A 152 12.26 -8.85 -6.45
CA ASP A 152 12.81 -9.20 -7.75
C ASP A 152 13.47 -7.97 -8.43
N PRO A 153 14.74 -8.06 -8.86
CA PRO A 153 15.41 -7.03 -9.67
C PRO A 153 14.67 -6.59 -10.95
N ASN A 154 13.76 -7.42 -11.46
CA ASN A 154 12.94 -7.16 -12.65
C ASN A 154 11.66 -6.37 -12.34
N PHE A 155 11.21 -6.31 -11.07
CA PHE A 155 10.03 -5.56 -10.64
C PHE A 155 10.44 -4.30 -9.87
N LYS A 156 10.24 -3.13 -10.48
CA LYS A 156 10.86 -1.87 -10.03
C LYS A 156 10.06 -1.08 -9.01
N HIS A 157 8.81 -1.44 -8.73
CA HIS A 157 7.89 -0.62 -7.94
C HIS A 157 7.11 -1.46 -6.92
N PRO A 158 6.67 -0.87 -5.78
CA PRO A 158 5.73 -1.50 -4.87
C PRO A 158 4.41 -1.83 -5.58
N GLN A 159 3.79 -2.94 -5.21
CA GLN A 159 2.58 -3.42 -5.88
C GLN A 159 1.57 -4.00 -4.88
N TYR A 160 0.30 -3.86 -5.24
CA TYR A 160 -0.79 -4.63 -4.64
C TYR A 160 -1.05 -5.86 -5.50
N LYS A 161 -1.23 -7.01 -4.87
CA LYS A 161 -1.74 -8.23 -5.50
C LYS A 161 -3.11 -8.53 -4.91
N PHE A 162 -4.15 -8.34 -5.70
CA PHE A 162 -5.52 -8.64 -5.33
C PHE A 162 -5.83 -10.08 -5.71
N LYS A 163 -6.13 -10.94 -4.73
CA LYS A 163 -6.66 -12.28 -4.99
C LYS A 163 -8.09 -12.16 -5.50
N ILE A 164 -8.43 -12.82 -6.60
CA ILE A 164 -9.76 -12.72 -7.22
C ILE A 164 -10.59 -13.99 -7.00
N GLU A 165 -11.92 -13.83 -6.95
CA GLU A 165 -12.88 -14.92 -6.66
C GLU A 165 -12.79 -16.06 -7.69
N ASP A 166 -12.58 -15.72 -8.97
CA ASP A 166 -12.46 -16.68 -10.08
C ASP A 166 -11.12 -17.43 -10.12
N GLY A 167 -10.21 -17.14 -9.19
CA GLY A 167 -8.85 -17.70 -9.13
C GLY A 167 -7.79 -16.79 -9.76
N GLY A 168 -6.56 -16.86 -9.27
CA GLY A 168 -5.46 -15.99 -9.68
C GLY A 168 -5.43 -14.65 -8.95
N PHE A 169 -4.74 -13.68 -9.57
CA PHE A 169 -4.45 -12.36 -9.01
C PHE A 169 -4.55 -11.24 -10.04
N VAL A 170 -4.90 -10.05 -9.57
CA VAL A 170 -4.61 -8.79 -10.26
C VAL A 170 -3.44 -8.11 -9.57
N ILE A 171 -2.37 -7.90 -10.32
CA ILE A 171 -1.18 -7.19 -9.84
C ILE A 171 -1.30 -5.73 -10.27
N PHE A 172 -1.25 -4.81 -9.31
CA PHE A 172 -1.39 -3.38 -9.52
C PHE A 172 -0.17 -2.63 -9.01
N ASN A 173 0.48 -1.86 -9.88
CA ASN A 173 1.63 -1.03 -9.54
C ASN A 173 1.17 0.21 -8.77
N SER A 174 1.57 0.32 -7.50
CA SER A 174 1.12 1.39 -6.61
C SER A 174 1.75 2.76 -6.91
N VAL A 175 2.63 2.83 -7.92
CA VAL A 175 3.27 4.06 -8.40
C VAL A 175 2.78 4.43 -9.80
N THR A 176 2.78 3.49 -10.75
CA THR A 176 2.44 3.78 -12.15
C THR A 176 0.95 3.65 -12.45
N GLY A 177 0.20 2.91 -11.64
CA GLY A 177 -1.21 2.59 -11.86
C GLY A 177 -1.44 1.55 -12.96
N GLU A 178 -0.37 0.95 -13.49
CA GLU A 178 -0.46 -0.18 -14.42
C GLU A 178 -0.90 -1.44 -13.67
N PHE A 179 -1.68 -2.29 -14.34
CA PHE A 179 -2.10 -3.55 -13.78
C PHE A 179 -2.17 -4.67 -14.81
N GLU A 180 -2.00 -5.89 -14.33
CA GLU A 180 -2.04 -7.12 -15.12
C GLU A 180 -2.75 -8.25 -14.36
N PHE A 181 -3.31 -9.19 -15.13
CA PHE A 181 -3.89 -10.42 -14.59
C PHE A 181 -2.84 -11.53 -14.58
N SER A 182 -2.82 -12.32 -13.53
CA SER A 182 -1.89 -13.43 -13.35
C SER A 182 -2.60 -14.63 -12.75
N ASP A 183 -2.38 -15.81 -13.34
CA ASP A 183 -2.93 -17.08 -12.82
C ASP A 183 -1.96 -17.80 -11.86
N TYR A 184 -0.77 -17.22 -11.63
CA TYR A 184 0.27 -17.73 -10.73
C TYR A 184 -0.16 -17.79 -9.27
#